data_AF-A0A942ZMH9-F1
#
_entry.id   AF-A0A942ZMH9-F1
#
_cell.length_a   1.000
_cell.length_b   1.000
_cell.length_c   1.000
_cell.angle_alpha   90.00
_cell.angle_beta   90.00
_cell.angle_gamma   90.00
#
_symmetry.space_group_name_H-M   'P 1'
#
loop_
_entity.id
_entity.type
_entity.pdbx_description
1 polymer ?
#
loop_
_entity_poly.entity_id
_entity_poly.type
_entity_poly.pdbx_seq_one_letter_code
_entity_poly.pdbx_strand_id
1 'polypeptide(L)'
;MKNSSKLILGITMCLTIACANGNKTTIETDSPEAQAMLDKLKAIPQQRQFMFGHHDDPVYGIGWDGDSARSDVKSVCGDYPAMMSFDLGRIEIYGNKNLDNVSLDRIRQEVVAQYERGGMSSFSWHVDNPVTGKDSWDVSDSTVVKSVLPGGVNHDKFMGWLDKVADYLNSIQTPEGVKVPVLFRPWHEHTGSWFWWGQNLCSTEDYKALWRMTYERMQEKGATQLLYAYSPGTEPKDSVEYLERYPGDDIIDLIGVDAYQFDKDTYVNSLDNALTIMSQVNKAHKKVMAVTETGYETIPDSVWWTQTLMPVIEKYPISYVLVWRNARERENHYYAPYPGHPSADDFLNFYNDSRTLFAGDMKNVK
;
A
#
# COMPACT_ATOMS: atom_id res chain seq x y z
N MET A 1 66.18 -18.78 57.87
CA MET A 1 66.61 -18.69 56.47
C MET A 1 65.67 -19.56 55.63
N LYS A 2 65.20 -18.96 54.55
CA LYS A 2 64.16 -19.34 53.59
C LYS A 2 63.89 -20.85 53.38
N ASN A 3 62.62 -21.20 53.58
CA ASN A 3 61.93 -22.37 53.01
C ASN A 3 61.58 -22.11 51.54
N SER A 4 61.77 -23.13 50.72
CA SER A 4 61.50 -23.14 49.28
C SER A 4 60.07 -23.64 49.03
N SER A 5 59.15 -22.75 48.68
CA SER A 5 57.82 -23.11 48.19
C SER A 5 57.69 -22.71 46.72
N LYS A 6 57.49 -23.72 45.87
CA LYS A 6 57.21 -23.58 44.44
C LYS A 6 55.86 -22.87 44.27
N LEU A 7 55.87 -21.69 43.64
CA LEU A 7 54.66 -20.96 43.27
C LEU A 7 54.15 -21.51 41.93
N ILE A 8 52.97 -22.12 41.97
CA ILE A 8 52.21 -22.55 40.79
C ILE A 8 51.63 -21.30 40.13
N LEU A 9 52.02 -21.06 38.87
CA LEU A 9 51.51 -19.97 38.05
C LEU A 9 50.10 -20.35 37.56
N GLY A 10 49.07 -19.87 38.26
CA GLY A 10 47.67 -19.98 37.82
C GLY A 10 47.42 -19.02 36.66
N ILE A 11 47.21 -19.57 35.46
CA ILE A 11 46.74 -18.82 34.30
C ILE A 11 45.23 -18.60 34.48
N THR A 12 44.85 -17.40 34.91
CA THR A 12 43.46 -16.94 34.90
C THR A 12 43.07 -16.62 33.47
N MET A 13 42.35 -17.54 32.83
CA MET A 13 41.75 -17.33 31.51
C MET A 13 40.51 -16.44 31.69
N CYS A 14 40.69 -15.12 31.49
CA CYS A 14 39.56 -14.19 31.41
C CYS A 14 38.72 -14.54 30.18
N LEU A 15 37.50 -15.03 30.42
CA LEU A 15 36.43 -15.05 29.43
C LEU A 15 36.21 -13.62 28.92
N THR A 16 36.52 -13.39 27.65
CA THR A 16 35.96 -12.26 26.90
C THR A 16 34.77 -12.82 26.12
N ILE A 17 33.59 -12.64 26.70
CA ILE A 17 32.34 -12.73 25.96
C ILE A 17 32.35 -11.52 25.03
N ALA A 18 32.64 -11.75 23.75
CA ALA A 18 32.43 -10.74 22.74
C ALA A 18 30.91 -10.51 22.61
N CYS A 19 30.42 -9.46 23.25
CA CYS A 19 29.13 -8.89 22.92
C CYS A 19 29.19 -8.45 21.46
N ALA A 20 28.61 -9.24 20.57
CA ALA A 20 28.26 -8.76 19.25
C ALA A 20 27.22 -7.65 19.45
N ASN A 21 27.67 -6.40 19.35
CA ASN A 21 26.80 -5.25 19.20
C ASN A 21 25.96 -5.46 17.94
N GLY A 22 24.73 -5.95 18.11
CA GLY A 22 23.70 -5.89 17.11
C GLY A 22 23.33 -4.43 16.89
N ASN A 23 24.00 -3.79 15.94
CA ASN A 23 23.70 -2.44 15.53
C ASN A 23 23.61 -2.41 14.00
N LYS A 24 22.37 -2.56 13.51
CA LYS A 24 21.79 -2.02 12.27
C LYS A 24 20.52 -2.82 11.95
N THR A 25 19.38 -2.30 12.36
CA THR A 25 18.09 -2.63 11.74
C THR A 25 17.63 -1.41 10.97
N THR A 26 18.35 -1.11 9.90
CA THR A 26 17.71 -0.59 8.69
C THR A 26 17.20 -1.83 7.97
N ILE A 27 15.90 -1.90 7.75
CA ILE A 27 15.30 -2.88 6.84
C ILE A 27 15.75 -2.42 5.45
N GLU A 28 16.93 -2.86 5.06
CA GLU A 28 17.39 -2.75 3.68
C GLU A 28 16.63 -3.85 2.94
N THR A 29 15.72 -3.45 2.05
CA THR A 29 15.24 -4.37 1.02
C THR A 29 16.45 -4.80 0.19
N ASP A 30 16.54 -6.09 -0.13
CA ASP A 30 17.61 -6.62 -0.99
C ASP A 30 17.52 -6.10 -2.44
N SER A 31 16.46 -5.36 -2.81
CA SER A 31 16.30 -4.73 -4.12
C SER A 31 16.72 -3.25 -4.09
N PRO A 32 17.76 -2.85 -4.85
CA PRO A 32 18.13 -1.44 -5.02
C PRO A 32 16.97 -0.57 -5.54
N GLU A 33 16.12 -1.12 -6.41
CA GLU A 33 14.97 -0.42 -6.97
C GLU A 33 13.87 -0.18 -5.93
N ALA A 34 13.57 -1.16 -5.08
CA ALA A 34 12.63 -0.99 -3.97
C ALA A 34 13.17 0.01 -2.93
N GLN A 35 14.46 -0.02 -2.64
CA GLN A 35 15.09 0.98 -1.76
C GLN A 35 15.00 2.38 -2.36
N ALA A 36 15.25 2.53 -3.66
CA ALA A 36 15.13 3.80 -4.37
C ALA A 36 13.67 4.32 -4.37
N MET A 37 12.67 3.44 -4.53
CA MET A 37 11.27 3.80 -4.39
C MET A 37 10.97 4.30 -2.97
N LEU A 38 11.43 3.60 -1.94
CA LEU A 38 11.24 3.98 -0.54
C LEU A 38 11.93 5.31 -0.20
N ASP A 39 13.12 5.55 -0.74
CA ASP A 39 13.87 6.79 -0.52
C ASP A 39 13.16 8.00 -1.16
N LYS A 40 12.63 7.84 -2.37
CA LYS A 40 11.77 8.86 -3.01
C LYS A 40 10.53 9.14 -2.19
N LEU A 41 9.84 8.09 -1.73
CA LEU A 41 8.68 8.21 -0.86
C LEU A 41 9.00 9.01 0.41
N LYS A 42 10.18 8.84 1.02
CA LYS A 42 10.66 9.65 2.16
C LYS A 42 11.01 11.09 1.78
N ALA A 43 11.56 11.31 0.59
CA ALA A 43 12.09 12.60 0.15
C ALA A 43 11.02 13.59 -0.32
N ILE A 44 9.99 13.11 -1.04
CA ILE A 44 8.87 13.91 -1.57
C ILE A 44 8.25 14.86 -0.52
N PRO A 45 7.79 14.38 0.65
CA PRO A 45 7.16 15.26 1.63
C PRO A 45 8.11 16.30 2.24
N GLN A 46 9.44 16.10 2.18
CA GLN A 46 10.42 17.10 2.65
C GLN A 46 10.43 18.36 1.77
N GLN A 47 9.95 18.25 0.54
CA GLN A 47 9.76 19.38 -0.38
C GLN A 47 8.37 20.00 -0.28
N ARG A 48 7.55 19.57 0.70
CA ARG A 48 6.11 19.90 0.81
C ARG A 48 5.32 19.51 -0.45
N GLN A 49 5.74 18.43 -1.10
CA GLN A 49 5.08 17.87 -2.27
C GLN A 49 4.46 16.50 -1.93
N PHE A 50 3.55 16.04 -2.76
CA PHE A 50 2.96 14.70 -2.71
C PHE A 50 2.55 14.25 -4.11
N MET A 51 2.63 12.95 -4.37
CA MET A 51 2.16 12.37 -5.64
C MET A 51 0.64 12.27 -5.66
N PHE A 52 0.04 12.59 -6.81
CA PHE A 52 -1.33 12.20 -7.10
C PHE A 52 -1.37 10.76 -7.63
N GLY A 53 -2.36 9.99 -7.17
CA GLY A 53 -2.60 8.62 -7.61
C GLY A 53 -4.04 8.30 -8.00
N HIS A 54 -4.20 7.32 -8.87
CA HIS A 54 -5.51 6.84 -9.33
C HIS A 54 -5.49 5.32 -9.57
N HIS A 55 -6.52 4.62 -9.07
CA HIS A 55 -6.68 3.17 -9.24
C HIS A 55 -7.13 2.82 -10.66
N ASP A 56 -6.55 1.76 -11.24
CA ASP A 56 -6.86 1.22 -12.58
C ASP A 56 -6.75 2.25 -13.73
N ASP A 57 -6.03 3.36 -13.51
CA ASP A 57 -6.01 4.53 -14.39
C ASP A 57 -5.77 4.26 -15.90
N PRO A 58 -4.80 3.40 -16.31
CA PRO A 58 -4.50 3.20 -17.72
C PRO A 58 -5.22 1.99 -18.35
N VAL A 59 -6.11 1.31 -17.61
CA VAL A 59 -6.76 0.09 -18.10
C VAL A 59 -8.18 0.33 -18.61
N TYR A 60 -8.92 1.26 -18.00
CA TYR A 60 -10.25 1.69 -18.44
C TYR A 60 -10.62 3.04 -17.81
N GLY A 61 -11.76 3.60 -18.20
CA GLY A 61 -12.34 4.80 -17.59
C GLY A 61 -13.76 5.07 -18.07
N ILE A 62 -14.26 6.28 -17.86
CA ILE A 62 -15.63 6.62 -18.25
C ILE A 62 -15.76 6.67 -19.77
N GLY A 63 -16.49 5.69 -20.32
CA GLY A 63 -16.77 5.57 -21.75
C GLY A 63 -15.68 4.90 -22.58
N TRP A 64 -14.70 4.23 -21.96
CA TRP A 64 -13.66 3.47 -22.68
C TRP A 64 -13.11 2.29 -21.85
N ASP A 65 -12.61 1.25 -22.52
CA ASP A 65 -12.07 0.04 -21.90
C ASP A 65 -10.98 -0.57 -22.81
N GLY A 66 -9.74 -0.66 -22.30
CA GLY A 66 -8.63 -1.31 -23.01
C GLY A 66 -7.91 -0.45 -24.06
N ASP A 67 -8.23 0.83 -24.20
CA ASP A 67 -7.52 1.74 -25.10
C ASP A 67 -6.05 1.88 -24.69
N SER A 68 -5.14 1.77 -25.67
CA SER A 68 -3.71 1.93 -25.42
C SER A 68 -3.35 3.38 -25.08
N ALA A 69 -2.48 3.58 -24.08
CA ALA A 69 -1.96 4.89 -23.68
C ALA A 69 -3.05 5.93 -23.34
N ARG A 70 -4.19 5.46 -22.82
CA ARG A 70 -5.30 6.31 -22.36
C ARG A 70 -5.41 6.30 -20.83
N SER A 71 -5.97 7.35 -20.28
CA SER A 71 -6.28 7.57 -18.86
C SER A 71 -7.27 8.73 -18.78
N ASP A 72 -8.26 8.66 -17.90
CA ASP A 72 -9.18 9.79 -17.68
C ASP A 72 -8.43 11.00 -17.09
N VAL A 73 -7.55 10.76 -16.11
CA VAL A 73 -6.67 11.78 -15.51
C VAL A 73 -5.85 12.48 -16.60
N LYS A 74 -5.15 11.71 -17.43
CA LYS A 74 -4.36 12.23 -18.54
C LYS A 74 -5.20 12.95 -19.60
N SER A 75 -6.45 12.53 -19.80
CA SER A 75 -7.34 13.20 -20.74
C SER A 75 -7.82 14.56 -20.22
N VAL A 76 -7.82 14.78 -18.90
CA VAL A 76 -8.17 16.06 -18.27
C VAL A 76 -6.96 16.99 -18.17
N CYS A 77 -5.84 16.53 -17.60
CA CYS A 77 -4.70 17.41 -17.31
C CYS A 77 -3.50 17.27 -18.27
N GLY A 78 -3.52 16.27 -19.15
CA GLY A 78 -2.43 16.01 -20.10
C GLY A 78 -1.30 15.13 -19.57
N ASP A 79 -1.35 14.70 -18.31
CA ASP A 79 -0.31 13.87 -17.66
C ASP A 79 -0.91 12.66 -16.93
N TYR A 80 -0.12 11.59 -16.79
CA TYR A 80 -0.51 10.42 -15.99
C TYR A 80 -0.38 10.72 -14.49
N PRO A 81 -1.15 10.04 -13.62
CA PRO A 81 -0.89 10.08 -12.18
C PRO A 81 0.53 9.56 -11.89
N ALA A 82 1.19 10.14 -10.89
CA ALA A 82 2.50 9.68 -10.45
C ALA A 82 2.44 8.32 -9.76
N MET A 83 1.32 8.00 -9.11
CA MET A 83 1.03 6.70 -8.50
C MET A 83 -0.14 6.01 -9.23
N MET A 84 0.02 4.76 -9.64
CA MET A 84 -1.11 3.93 -10.10
C MET A 84 -1.32 2.80 -9.12
N SER A 85 -2.56 2.45 -8.81
CA SER A 85 -2.85 1.22 -8.08
C SER A 85 -3.69 0.26 -8.89
N PHE A 86 -3.56 -1.03 -8.60
CA PHE A 86 -4.28 -2.12 -9.25
C PHE A 86 -4.68 -3.16 -8.20
N ASP A 87 -5.69 -3.97 -8.50
CA ASP A 87 -6.15 -5.02 -7.59
C ASP A 87 -5.83 -6.44 -8.08
N LEU A 88 -5.39 -7.29 -7.15
CA LEU A 88 -5.09 -8.70 -7.39
C LEU A 88 -6.24 -9.66 -7.08
N GLY A 89 -7.40 -9.17 -6.65
CA GLY A 89 -8.54 -10.01 -6.27
C GLY A 89 -8.90 -10.99 -7.38
N ARG A 90 -9.16 -12.25 -7.01
CA ARG A 90 -9.35 -13.40 -7.92
C ARG A 90 -8.12 -13.90 -8.67
N ILE A 91 -6.91 -13.42 -8.38
CA ILE A 91 -5.70 -14.10 -8.86
C ILE A 91 -5.58 -15.52 -8.26
N GLU A 92 -6.09 -15.69 -7.04
CA GLU A 92 -6.10 -16.92 -6.26
C GLU A 92 -7.00 -18.03 -6.82
N ILE A 93 -7.91 -17.71 -7.74
CA ILE A 93 -8.74 -18.68 -8.45
C ILE A 93 -8.15 -19.08 -9.81
N TYR A 94 -6.88 -18.72 -10.08
CA TYR A 94 -6.11 -19.17 -11.24
C TYR A 94 -6.68 -18.71 -12.59
N GLY A 95 -7.39 -17.58 -12.59
CA GLY A 95 -7.86 -16.90 -13.79
C GLY A 95 -6.80 -15.99 -14.43
N ASN A 96 -7.11 -15.43 -15.60
CA ASN A 96 -6.29 -14.43 -16.29
C ASN A 96 -6.77 -12.99 -16.07
N LYS A 97 -7.78 -12.80 -15.21
CA LYS A 97 -8.38 -11.51 -14.91
C LYS A 97 -8.62 -11.37 -13.41
N ASN A 98 -8.58 -10.12 -12.93
CA ASN A 98 -8.94 -9.80 -11.56
C ASN A 98 -10.47 -9.69 -11.38
N LEU A 99 -10.90 -9.32 -10.16
CA LEU A 99 -12.30 -9.14 -9.78
C LEU A 99 -13.08 -8.12 -10.64
N ASP A 100 -12.40 -7.08 -11.15
CA ASP A 100 -12.97 -6.04 -12.00
C ASP A 100 -12.86 -6.37 -13.50
N ASN A 101 -12.59 -7.64 -13.84
CA ASN A 101 -12.52 -8.16 -15.20
C ASN A 101 -11.39 -7.53 -16.05
N VAL A 102 -10.33 -7.05 -15.39
CA VAL A 102 -9.10 -6.55 -16.01
C VAL A 102 -8.12 -7.70 -16.20
N SER A 103 -7.48 -7.76 -17.38
CA SER A 103 -6.44 -8.77 -17.63
C SER A 103 -5.22 -8.54 -16.74
N LEU A 104 -4.76 -9.60 -16.08
CA LEU A 104 -3.51 -9.58 -15.31
C LEU A 104 -2.28 -9.30 -16.20
N ASP A 105 -2.31 -9.74 -17.46
CA ASP A 105 -1.25 -9.42 -18.41
C ASP A 105 -1.23 -7.94 -18.79
N ARG A 106 -2.43 -7.34 -18.93
CA ARG A 106 -2.57 -5.90 -19.17
C ARG A 106 -2.05 -5.09 -17.97
N ILE A 107 -2.41 -5.47 -16.75
CA ILE A 107 -1.90 -4.83 -15.53
C ILE A 107 -0.37 -4.91 -15.48
N ARG A 108 0.22 -6.09 -15.72
CA ARG A 108 1.68 -6.25 -15.75
C ARG A 108 2.35 -5.28 -16.74
N GLN A 109 1.80 -5.17 -17.95
CA GLN A 109 2.33 -4.25 -18.97
C GLN A 109 2.25 -2.79 -18.53
N GLU A 110 1.13 -2.37 -17.92
CA GLU A 110 0.95 -0.99 -17.48
C GLU A 110 1.81 -0.65 -16.25
N VAL A 111 2.06 -1.60 -15.34
CA VAL A 111 3.00 -1.40 -14.23
C VAL A 111 4.43 -1.20 -14.74
N VAL A 112 4.87 -2.00 -15.73
CA VAL A 112 6.19 -1.79 -16.37
C VAL A 112 6.22 -0.42 -17.06
N ALA A 113 5.19 -0.07 -17.82
CA ALA A 113 5.12 1.22 -18.52
C ALA A 113 5.06 2.42 -17.55
N GLN A 114 4.44 2.26 -16.38
CA GLN A 114 4.41 3.25 -15.31
C GLN A 114 5.78 3.42 -14.65
N TYR A 115 6.49 2.31 -14.40
CA TYR A 115 7.87 2.35 -13.91
C TYR A 115 8.82 3.03 -14.90
N GLU A 116 8.74 2.69 -16.20
CA GLU A 116 9.59 3.27 -17.25
C GLU A 116 9.40 4.79 -17.42
N ARG A 117 8.21 5.31 -17.14
CA ARG A 117 7.96 6.77 -17.15
C ARG A 117 8.34 7.45 -15.83
N GLY A 118 8.81 6.70 -14.84
CA GLY A 118 9.29 7.18 -13.54
C GLY A 118 8.23 7.20 -12.44
N GLY A 119 7.00 6.78 -12.74
CA GLY A 119 5.93 6.65 -11.78
C GLY A 119 6.09 5.43 -10.88
N MET A 120 5.19 5.31 -9.89
CA MET A 120 5.16 4.22 -8.93
C MET A 120 3.86 3.41 -9.07
N SER A 121 3.90 2.16 -8.61
CA SER A 121 2.72 1.29 -8.59
C SER A 121 2.47 0.68 -7.23
N SER A 122 1.19 0.52 -6.91
CA SER A 122 0.69 -0.12 -5.68
C SER A 122 -0.30 -1.23 -6.03
N PHE A 123 -0.36 -2.28 -5.21
CA PHE A 123 -1.27 -3.40 -5.36
C PHE A 123 -2.09 -3.61 -4.09
N SER A 124 -3.41 -3.54 -4.21
CA SER A 124 -4.33 -4.10 -3.22
C SER A 124 -4.69 -5.54 -3.57
N TRP A 125 -5.34 -6.23 -2.65
CA TRP A 125 -5.81 -7.60 -2.87
C TRP A 125 -7.15 -7.84 -2.20
N HIS A 126 -8.22 -7.68 -2.97
CA HIS A 126 -9.56 -8.11 -2.59
C HIS A 126 -9.71 -9.62 -2.81
N VAL A 127 -9.07 -10.39 -1.93
CA VAL A 127 -9.04 -11.85 -1.99
C VAL A 127 -10.41 -12.47 -1.64
N ASP A 128 -10.83 -13.46 -2.42
CA ASP A 128 -12.03 -14.25 -2.17
C ASP A 128 -11.95 -14.95 -0.78
N ASN A 129 -13.09 -15.24 -0.17
CA ASN A 129 -13.17 -15.96 1.09
C ASN A 129 -12.79 -17.45 0.87
N PRO A 130 -11.69 -17.96 1.48
CA PRO A 130 -11.22 -19.32 1.27
C PRO A 130 -12.13 -20.40 1.85
N VAL A 131 -13.00 -20.07 2.81
CA VAL A 131 -13.96 -21.00 3.41
C VAL A 131 -15.19 -21.13 2.54
N THR A 132 -15.82 -20.01 2.18
CA THR A 132 -17.11 -20.01 1.49
C THR A 132 -17.00 -20.03 -0.03
N GLY A 133 -15.84 -19.62 -0.57
CA GLY A 133 -15.59 -19.47 -2.00
C GLY A 133 -16.28 -18.25 -2.63
N LYS A 134 -16.81 -17.32 -1.82
CA LYS A 134 -17.37 -16.05 -2.30
C LYS A 134 -16.33 -14.93 -2.22
N ASP A 135 -16.74 -13.69 -2.50
CA ASP A 135 -15.85 -12.53 -2.50
C ASP A 135 -15.36 -12.10 -1.10
N SER A 136 -14.52 -11.06 -1.06
CA SER A 136 -13.96 -10.49 0.16
C SER A 136 -15.01 -10.01 1.16
N TRP A 137 -16.20 -9.62 0.68
CA TRP A 137 -17.29 -9.09 1.49
C TRP A 137 -18.18 -10.18 2.10
N ASP A 138 -17.92 -11.46 1.81
CA ASP A 138 -18.60 -12.56 2.49
C ASP A 138 -18.08 -12.72 3.92
N VAL A 139 -18.67 -11.96 4.84
CA VAL A 139 -18.41 -11.94 6.28
C VAL A 139 -19.31 -12.90 7.06
N SER A 140 -19.89 -13.90 6.40
CA SER A 140 -20.82 -14.85 7.05
C SER A 140 -20.16 -15.83 8.02
N ASP A 141 -18.83 -15.94 8.02
CA ASP A 141 -18.03 -16.79 8.90
C ASP A 141 -16.85 -16.01 9.51
N SER A 142 -16.84 -15.87 10.84
CA SER A 142 -15.78 -15.16 11.58
C SER A 142 -14.59 -16.05 11.96
N THR A 143 -14.51 -17.27 11.42
CA THR A 143 -13.40 -18.20 11.63
C THR A 143 -12.44 -18.28 10.45
N VAL A 144 -12.70 -17.51 9.38
CA VAL A 144 -11.95 -17.56 8.11
C VAL A 144 -10.46 -17.32 8.31
N VAL A 145 -10.07 -16.25 9.00
CA VAL A 145 -8.64 -15.95 9.25
C VAL A 145 -7.99 -17.09 10.03
N LYS A 146 -8.60 -17.54 11.12
CA LYS A 146 -8.09 -18.66 11.91
C LYS A 146 -7.93 -19.95 11.08
N SER A 147 -8.80 -20.16 10.09
CA SER A 147 -8.76 -21.34 9.21
C SER A 147 -7.58 -21.33 8.24
N VAL A 148 -7.00 -20.17 7.90
CA VAL A 148 -5.87 -20.07 6.96
C VAL A 148 -4.50 -19.98 7.63
N LEU A 149 -4.46 -19.67 8.93
CA LEU A 149 -3.22 -19.66 9.71
C LEU A 149 -2.65 -21.08 9.90
N PRO A 150 -1.36 -21.22 10.28
CA PRO A 150 -0.74 -22.53 10.51
C PRO A 150 -1.58 -23.42 11.44
N GLY A 151 -1.84 -24.66 10.99
CA GLY A 151 -2.71 -25.62 11.68
C GLY A 151 -4.21 -25.47 11.38
N GLY A 152 -4.61 -24.44 10.64
CA GLY A 152 -5.97 -24.24 10.15
C GLY A 152 -6.30 -25.12 8.93
N VAL A 153 -7.59 -25.43 8.76
CA VAL A 153 -8.07 -26.38 7.73
C VAL A 153 -7.88 -25.89 6.28
N ASN A 154 -7.75 -24.58 6.07
CA ASN A 154 -7.55 -23.94 4.77
C ASN A 154 -6.11 -23.45 4.56
N HIS A 155 -5.18 -23.77 5.47
CA HIS A 155 -3.81 -23.27 5.42
C HIS A 155 -3.11 -23.59 4.09
N ASP A 156 -3.06 -24.87 3.70
CA ASP A 156 -2.36 -25.28 2.48
C ASP A 156 -2.96 -24.64 1.21
N LYS A 157 -4.30 -24.55 1.16
CA LYS A 157 -5.01 -23.86 0.07
C LYS A 157 -4.56 -22.41 -0.01
N PHE A 158 -4.53 -21.73 1.14
CA PHE A 158 -4.21 -20.31 1.23
C PHE A 158 -2.72 -20.02 0.97
N MET A 159 -1.81 -20.92 1.36
CA MET A 159 -0.40 -20.83 0.97
C MET A 159 -0.24 -20.90 -0.56
N GLY A 160 -1.04 -21.74 -1.23
CA GLY A 160 -1.11 -21.76 -2.69
C GLY A 160 -1.63 -20.44 -3.30
N TRP A 161 -2.50 -19.71 -2.60
CA TRP A 161 -2.98 -18.39 -3.02
C TRP A 161 -1.89 -17.32 -2.90
N LEU A 162 -1.17 -17.31 -1.76
CA LEU A 162 0.00 -16.46 -1.55
C LEU A 162 1.09 -16.74 -2.60
N ASP A 163 1.29 -18.00 -2.98
CA ASP A 163 2.22 -18.37 -4.05
C ASP A 163 1.85 -17.73 -5.38
N LYS A 164 0.56 -17.63 -5.71
CA LYS A 164 0.12 -17.00 -6.96
C LYS A 164 0.32 -15.50 -6.97
N VAL A 165 0.06 -14.84 -5.86
CA VAL A 165 0.39 -13.43 -5.68
C VAL A 165 1.89 -13.21 -5.85
N ALA A 166 2.72 -14.01 -5.15
CA ALA A 166 4.17 -13.89 -5.22
C ALA A 166 4.73 -14.14 -6.62
N ASP A 167 4.27 -15.22 -7.29
CA ASP A 167 4.67 -15.57 -8.65
C ASP A 167 4.31 -14.44 -9.64
N TYR A 168 3.11 -13.87 -9.50
CA TYR A 168 2.67 -12.76 -10.35
C TYR A 168 3.50 -11.49 -10.12
N LEU A 169 3.68 -11.06 -8.87
CA LEU A 169 4.47 -9.87 -8.56
C LEU A 169 5.94 -10.03 -9.00
N ASN A 170 6.51 -11.23 -8.86
CA ASN A 170 7.83 -11.57 -9.39
C ASN A 170 7.92 -11.52 -10.92
N SER A 171 6.81 -11.74 -11.63
CA SER A 171 6.76 -11.70 -13.09
C SER A 171 6.77 -10.29 -13.67
N ILE A 172 6.54 -9.26 -12.84
CA ILE A 172 6.57 -7.86 -13.26
C ILE A 172 8.03 -7.40 -13.36
N GLN A 173 8.59 -7.52 -14.56
CA GLN A 173 9.98 -7.21 -14.84
C GLN A 173 10.10 -6.30 -16.06
N THR A 174 11.10 -5.42 -16.05
CA THR A 174 11.50 -4.68 -17.26
C THR A 174 12.06 -5.65 -18.32
N PRO A 175 12.20 -5.22 -19.59
CA PRO A 175 12.84 -6.04 -20.62
C PRO A 175 14.25 -6.53 -20.26
N GLU A 176 14.97 -5.80 -19.38
CA GLU A 176 16.31 -6.14 -18.87
C GLU A 176 16.28 -7.15 -17.72
N GLY A 177 15.10 -7.58 -17.27
CA GLY A 177 14.93 -8.55 -16.18
C GLY A 177 14.97 -7.94 -14.78
N VAL A 178 14.89 -6.61 -14.65
CA VAL A 178 14.80 -5.93 -13.35
C VAL A 178 13.37 -6.07 -12.82
N LYS A 179 13.21 -6.62 -11.61
CA LYS A 179 11.89 -6.68 -10.96
C LYS A 179 11.42 -5.26 -10.61
N VAL A 180 10.23 -4.91 -11.07
CA VAL A 180 9.68 -3.57 -10.84
C VAL A 180 9.27 -3.44 -9.36
N PRO A 181 9.76 -2.42 -8.63
CA PRO A 181 9.37 -2.20 -7.24
C PRO A 181 7.90 -1.78 -7.15
N VAL A 182 7.18 -2.36 -6.20
CA VAL A 182 5.76 -2.07 -5.99
C VAL A 182 5.42 -2.00 -4.51
N LEU A 183 4.46 -1.16 -4.16
CA LEU A 183 3.89 -1.11 -2.83
C LEU A 183 2.76 -2.14 -2.73
N PHE A 184 2.94 -3.20 -1.94
CA PHE A 184 1.92 -4.20 -1.69
C PHE A 184 1.12 -3.84 -0.42
N ARG A 185 -0.19 -3.69 -0.59
CA ARG A 185 -1.14 -3.25 0.45
C ARG A 185 -2.26 -4.29 0.64
N PRO A 186 -1.95 -5.52 1.09
CA PRO A 186 -2.96 -6.51 1.43
C PRO A 186 -3.67 -6.13 2.75
N TRP A 187 -4.76 -6.83 3.07
CA TRP A 187 -5.41 -6.74 4.40
C TRP A 187 -5.85 -5.32 4.80
N HIS A 188 -6.12 -4.45 3.83
CA HIS A 188 -6.57 -3.08 4.02
C HIS A 188 -7.92 -2.99 4.78
N GLU A 189 -8.19 -1.82 5.36
CA GLU A 189 -9.45 -1.47 6.06
C GLU A 189 -9.87 -2.45 7.18
N HIS A 190 -8.91 -3.14 7.77
CA HIS A 190 -9.17 -4.17 8.77
C HIS A 190 -9.83 -3.68 10.07
N THR A 191 -9.83 -2.37 10.33
CA THR A 191 -10.56 -1.74 11.46
C THR A 191 -12.07 -1.72 11.23
N GLY A 192 -12.49 -1.79 9.96
CA GLY A 192 -13.86 -2.07 9.57
C GLY A 192 -14.25 -3.54 9.78
N SER A 193 -15.46 -3.92 9.36
CA SER A 193 -15.94 -5.31 9.44
C SER A 193 -16.74 -5.73 8.21
N TRP A 194 -16.41 -5.14 7.07
CA TRP A 194 -16.97 -5.47 5.76
C TRP A 194 -16.13 -6.48 4.99
N PHE A 195 -14.91 -6.80 5.44
CA PHE A 195 -14.08 -7.87 4.90
C PHE A 195 -13.93 -9.04 5.88
N TRP A 196 -13.71 -10.25 5.35
CA TRP A 196 -13.54 -11.46 6.18
C TRP A 196 -12.29 -11.42 7.09
N TRP A 197 -11.37 -10.47 6.89
CA TRP A 197 -10.23 -10.19 7.78
C TRP A 197 -10.44 -9.00 8.74
N GLY A 198 -11.64 -8.41 8.76
CA GLY A 198 -11.95 -7.21 9.55
C GLY A 198 -12.03 -7.42 11.06
N GLN A 199 -12.23 -6.33 11.80
CA GLN A 199 -12.14 -6.23 13.26
C GLN A 199 -12.97 -7.30 13.98
N ASN A 200 -14.22 -7.51 13.56
CA ASN A 200 -15.13 -8.49 14.18
C ASN A 200 -14.98 -9.92 13.62
N LEU A 201 -14.09 -10.14 12.66
CA LEU A 201 -13.94 -11.39 11.91
C LEU A 201 -12.65 -12.14 12.23
N CYS A 202 -11.77 -11.56 13.06
CA CYS A 202 -10.59 -12.22 13.59
C CYS A 202 -10.08 -11.52 14.85
N SER A 203 -9.25 -12.23 15.63
CA SER A 203 -8.56 -11.62 16.76
C SER A 203 -7.39 -10.75 16.31
N THR A 204 -6.94 -9.84 17.17
CA THR A 204 -5.74 -9.02 16.95
C THR A 204 -4.50 -9.86 16.65
N GLU A 205 -4.32 -10.97 17.38
CA GLU A 205 -3.18 -11.88 17.17
C GLU A 205 -3.29 -12.64 15.85
N ASP A 206 -4.49 -13.11 15.49
CA ASP A 206 -4.71 -13.80 14.22
C ASP A 206 -4.45 -12.87 13.01
N TYR A 207 -4.86 -11.60 13.10
CA TYR A 207 -4.60 -10.60 12.07
C TYR A 207 -3.10 -10.32 11.89
N LYS A 208 -2.35 -10.16 13.00
CA LYS A 208 -0.89 -10.00 12.95
C LYS A 208 -0.20 -11.24 12.40
N ALA A 209 -0.68 -12.43 12.76
CA ALA A 209 -0.18 -13.69 12.22
C ALA A 209 -0.44 -13.81 10.70
N LEU A 210 -1.60 -13.35 10.22
CA LEU A 210 -1.92 -13.32 8.79
C LEU A 210 -0.95 -12.44 8.00
N TRP A 211 -0.65 -11.24 8.52
CA TRP A 211 0.37 -10.36 7.95
C TRP A 211 1.75 -10.99 7.92
N ARG A 212 2.20 -11.57 9.04
CA ARG A 212 3.52 -12.19 9.14
C ARG A 212 3.67 -13.38 8.19
N MET A 213 2.66 -14.25 8.13
CA MET A 213 2.61 -15.36 7.16
C MET A 213 2.66 -14.87 5.71
N THR A 214 1.94 -13.78 5.40
CA THR A 214 1.98 -13.16 4.07
C THR A 214 3.40 -12.67 3.74
N TYR A 215 4.00 -11.88 4.63
CA TYR A 215 5.34 -11.34 4.46
C TYR A 215 6.39 -12.44 4.29
N GLU A 216 6.43 -13.40 5.22
CA GLU A 216 7.38 -14.52 5.20
C GLU A 216 7.26 -15.31 3.90
N ARG A 217 6.03 -15.57 3.43
CA ARG A 217 5.83 -16.29 2.18
C ARG A 217 6.32 -15.51 0.95
N MET A 218 6.11 -14.19 0.91
CA MET A 218 6.67 -13.36 -0.17
C MET A 218 8.20 -13.38 -0.18
N GLN A 219 8.84 -13.34 1.00
CA GLN A 219 10.29 -13.47 1.12
C GLN A 219 10.79 -14.85 0.68
N GLU A 220 10.15 -15.94 1.11
CA GLU A 220 10.47 -17.31 0.68
C GLU A 220 10.38 -17.49 -0.84
N LYS A 221 9.42 -16.81 -1.47
CA LYS A 221 9.20 -16.80 -2.92
C LYS A 221 10.11 -15.82 -3.67
N GLY A 222 11.00 -15.14 -2.96
CA GLY A 222 11.98 -14.22 -3.54
C GLY A 222 11.36 -12.94 -4.10
N ALA A 223 10.19 -12.52 -3.64
CA ALA A 223 9.57 -11.24 -4.01
C ALA A 223 10.20 -10.07 -3.23
N THR A 224 11.49 -9.84 -3.45
CA THR A 224 12.32 -8.86 -2.73
C THR A 224 12.05 -7.41 -3.13
N GLN A 225 11.37 -7.18 -4.25
CA GLN A 225 11.01 -5.86 -4.79
C GLN A 225 9.78 -5.22 -4.11
N LEU A 226 9.17 -5.90 -3.14
CA LEU A 226 7.96 -5.42 -2.47
C LEU A 226 8.30 -4.47 -1.32
N LEU A 227 7.56 -3.38 -1.24
CA LEU A 227 7.39 -2.58 -0.02
C LEU A 227 5.99 -2.84 0.55
N TYR A 228 5.81 -2.80 1.86
CA TYR A 228 4.53 -3.15 2.50
C TYR A 228 3.81 -1.93 3.09
N ALA A 229 2.53 -1.77 2.75
CA ALA A 229 1.67 -0.70 3.27
C ALA A 229 0.58 -1.22 4.20
N TYR A 230 0.46 -0.62 5.38
CA TYR A 230 -0.61 -0.88 6.36
C TYR A 230 -1.65 0.25 6.31
N SER A 231 -2.89 -0.05 5.92
CA SER A 231 -3.93 0.99 5.72
C SER A 231 -5.25 0.67 6.44
N PRO A 232 -5.40 1.04 7.73
CA PRO A 232 -6.72 1.06 8.37
C PRO A 232 -7.64 2.13 7.75
N GLY A 233 -8.92 2.08 8.11
CA GLY A 233 -9.86 3.16 7.84
C GLY A 233 -9.71 4.32 8.82
N THR A 234 -10.77 5.12 8.96
CA THR A 234 -10.80 6.29 9.87
C THR A 234 -11.33 5.99 11.28
N GLU A 235 -11.63 4.72 11.59
CA GLU A 235 -12.17 4.31 12.89
C GLU A 235 -11.25 4.60 14.09
N PRO A 236 -9.91 4.45 13.99
CA PRO A 236 -9.02 4.70 15.12
C PRO A 236 -9.08 6.13 15.66
N LYS A 237 -9.17 6.26 16.98
CA LYS A 237 -9.26 7.57 17.67
C LYS A 237 -7.90 8.11 18.12
N ASP A 238 -6.92 7.24 18.25
CA ASP A 238 -5.55 7.61 18.63
C ASP A 238 -4.53 6.63 18.02
N SER A 239 -3.25 6.88 18.29
CA SER A 239 -2.15 6.04 17.79
C SER A 239 -2.11 4.64 18.42
N VAL A 240 -2.70 4.44 19.60
CA VAL A 240 -2.79 3.11 20.22
C VAL A 240 -3.81 2.27 19.47
N GLU A 241 -4.98 2.82 19.16
CA GLU A 241 -6.00 2.14 18.35
C GLU A 241 -5.49 1.89 16.92
N TYR A 242 -4.81 2.86 16.29
CA TYR A 242 -4.23 2.69 14.95
C TYR A 242 -3.22 1.52 14.89
N LEU A 243 -2.44 1.36 15.95
CA LEU A 243 -1.39 0.34 16.06
C LEU A 243 -1.86 -0.97 16.71
N GLU A 244 -3.13 -1.09 17.12
CA GLU A 244 -3.64 -2.28 17.84
C GLU A 244 -3.27 -3.57 17.09
N ARG A 245 -3.49 -3.57 15.77
CA ARG A 245 -3.31 -4.67 14.83
C ARG A 245 -2.09 -4.53 13.92
N TYR A 246 -1.21 -3.57 14.19
CA TYR A 246 0.01 -3.34 13.42
C TYR A 246 0.97 -4.53 13.54
N PRO A 247 1.46 -5.11 12.43
CA PRO A 247 2.21 -6.37 12.45
C PRO A 247 3.69 -6.23 12.81
N GLY A 248 4.21 -5.01 12.87
CA GLY A 248 5.57 -4.70 13.32
C GLY A 248 6.35 -3.84 12.33
N ASP A 249 7.33 -3.11 12.87
CA ASP A 249 8.21 -2.27 12.07
C ASP A 249 9.11 -3.07 11.14
N ASP A 250 9.36 -4.35 11.42
CA ASP A 250 10.12 -5.28 10.59
C ASP A 250 9.43 -5.67 9.29
N ILE A 251 8.12 -5.41 9.17
CA ILE A 251 7.32 -5.75 7.99
C ILE A 251 6.91 -4.48 7.23
N ILE A 252 6.42 -3.45 7.93
CA ILE A 252 5.76 -2.31 7.29
C ILE A 252 6.76 -1.22 6.88
N ASP A 253 6.69 -0.77 5.63
CA ASP A 253 7.48 0.34 5.09
C ASP A 253 6.70 1.67 5.10
N LEU A 254 5.38 1.58 4.89
CA LEU A 254 4.47 2.72 4.78
C LEU A 254 3.21 2.52 5.62
N ILE A 255 2.84 3.55 6.36
CA ILE A 255 1.56 3.64 7.08
C ILE A 255 0.56 4.46 6.27
N GLY A 256 -0.66 3.96 6.15
CA GLY A 256 -1.72 4.49 5.28
C GLY A 256 -3.00 4.83 6.04
N VAL A 257 -3.92 5.47 5.35
CA VAL A 257 -5.33 5.57 5.73
C VAL A 257 -6.18 5.51 4.47
N ASP A 258 -7.28 4.78 4.57
CA ASP A 258 -8.33 4.73 3.57
C ASP A 258 -9.53 5.56 4.09
N ALA A 259 -9.89 6.64 3.40
CA ALA A 259 -10.85 7.63 3.89
C ALA A 259 -11.70 8.23 2.75
N TYR A 260 -12.99 7.94 2.74
CA TYR A 260 -13.92 8.38 1.68
C TYR A 260 -14.91 9.44 2.17
N GLN A 261 -15.27 10.36 1.27
CA GLN A 261 -16.26 11.38 1.55
C GLN A 261 -17.68 10.87 1.25
N PHE A 262 -18.51 10.82 2.28
CA PHE A 262 -19.97 10.68 2.19
C PHE A 262 -20.68 11.98 2.62
N ASP A 263 -20.12 12.63 3.65
CA ASP A 263 -20.48 13.95 4.15
C ASP A 263 -19.19 14.79 4.28
N LYS A 264 -19.26 16.07 3.90
CA LYS A 264 -18.07 16.93 3.79
C LYS A 264 -17.42 17.20 5.14
N ASP A 265 -18.20 17.59 6.14
CA ASP A 265 -17.66 17.96 7.46
C ASP A 265 -17.12 16.73 8.18
N THR A 266 -17.85 15.61 8.10
CA THR A 266 -17.38 14.32 8.63
C THR A 266 -16.08 13.90 7.98
N TYR A 267 -15.99 13.97 6.64
CA TYR A 267 -14.79 13.60 5.90
C TYR A 267 -13.58 14.45 6.28
N VAL A 268 -13.73 15.78 6.27
CA VAL A 268 -12.65 16.72 6.60
C VAL A 268 -12.12 16.44 8.01
N ASN A 269 -13.01 16.27 8.99
CA ASN A 269 -12.61 16.00 10.38
C ASN A 269 -11.96 14.62 10.54
N SER A 270 -12.53 13.57 9.93
CA SER A 270 -12.00 12.21 10.05
C SER A 270 -10.64 12.05 9.36
N LEU A 271 -10.46 12.64 8.16
CA LEU A 271 -9.18 12.61 7.46
C LEU A 271 -8.11 13.42 8.21
N ASP A 272 -8.45 14.61 8.73
CA ASP A 272 -7.54 15.41 9.57
C ASP A 272 -7.11 14.66 10.83
N ASN A 273 -8.05 14.02 11.52
CA ASN A 273 -7.77 13.21 12.69
C ASN A 273 -6.85 12.03 12.36
N ALA A 274 -7.16 11.27 11.30
CA ALA A 274 -6.35 10.13 10.88
C ALA A 274 -4.92 10.56 10.50
N LEU A 275 -4.76 11.64 9.74
CA LEU A 275 -3.44 12.18 9.38
C LEU A 275 -2.67 12.73 10.59
N THR A 276 -3.37 13.26 11.59
CA THR A 276 -2.78 13.66 12.87
C THR A 276 -2.25 12.45 13.65
N ILE A 277 -3.02 11.38 13.73
CA ILE A 277 -2.61 10.11 14.35
C ILE A 277 -1.40 9.53 13.61
N MET A 278 -1.49 9.40 12.29
CA MET A 278 -0.39 8.88 11.46
C MET A 278 0.86 9.74 11.57
N SER A 279 0.75 11.05 11.75
CA SER A 279 1.92 11.91 11.99
C SER A 279 2.63 11.60 13.30
N GLN A 280 1.91 11.12 14.33
CA GLN A 280 2.53 10.64 15.57
C GLN A 280 3.26 9.32 15.32
N VAL A 281 2.62 8.38 14.61
CA VAL A 281 3.19 7.08 14.26
C VAL A 281 4.42 7.24 13.36
N ASN A 282 4.35 8.08 12.33
CA ASN A 282 5.47 8.45 11.45
C ASN A 282 6.69 8.92 12.26
N LYS A 283 6.50 9.79 13.25
CA LYS A 283 7.58 10.28 14.11
C LYS A 283 8.16 9.19 15.02
N ALA A 284 7.30 8.35 15.61
CA ALA A 284 7.72 7.31 16.54
C ALA A 284 8.40 6.13 15.86
N HIS A 285 7.87 5.69 14.71
CA HIS A 285 8.28 4.47 14.00
C HIS A 285 9.12 4.75 12.74
N LYS A 286 9.29 6.02 12.36
CA LYS A 286 10.06 6.46 11.18
C LYS A 286 9.57 5.86 9.86
N LYS A 287 8.27 5.59 9.76
CA LYS A 287 7.60 5.05 8.58
C LYS A 287 7.10 6.16 7.67
N VAL A 288 7.11 5.92 6.36
CA VAL A 288 6.48 6.84 5.41
C VAL A 288 4.97 6.87 5.64
N MET A 289 4.30 8.00 5.38
CA MET A 289 2.84 8.07 5.46
C MET A 289 2.18 8.50 4.15
N ALA A 290 0.99 7.97 3.84
CA ALA A 290 0.22 8.35 2.65
C ALA A 290 -1.29 8.24 2.89
N VAL A 291 -2.08 8.95 2.08
CA VAL A 291 -3.52 8.66 1.94
C VAL A 291 -3.63 7.57 0.88
N THR A 292 -3.79 6.33 1.32
CA THR A 292 -3.71 5.12 0.48
C THR A 292 -4.94 4.94 -0.39
N GLU A 293 -6.10 5.42 0.09
CA GLU A 293 -7.33 5.57 -0.67
C GLU A 293 -8.13 6.78 -0.17
N THR A 294 -8.74 7.51 -1.09
CA THR A 294 -9.72 8.54 -0.79
C THR A 294 -10.62 8.82 -1.99
N GLY A 295 -11.55 9.76 -1.84
CA GLY A 295 -12.39 10.21 -2.94
C GLY A 295 -13.78 10.63 -2.50
N TYR A 296 -14.48 11.31 -3.40
CA TYR A 296 -15.90 11.61 -3.29
C TYR A 296 -16.58 11.05 -4.53
N GLU A 297 -17.35 9.96 -4.38
CA GLU A 297 -17.97 9.25 -5.51
C GLU A 297 -18.82 10.22 -6.33
N THR A 298 -18.69 10.18 -7.66
CA THR A 298 -19.25 11.13 -8.63
C THR A 298 -18.70 12.56 -8.59
N ILE A 299 -17.91 12.92 -7.58
CA ILE A 299 -17.31 14.24 -7.37
C ILE A 299 -18.34 15.38 -7.60
N PRO A 300 -19.50 15.37 -6.92
CA PRO A 300 -20.59 16.30 -7.20
C PRO A 300 -20.27 17.75 -6.79
N ASP A 301 -19.27 17.95 -5.92
CA ASP A 301 -18.69 19.26 -5.63
C ASP A 301 -17.65 19.61 -6.71
N SER A 302 -17.98 20.59 -7.57
CA SER A 302 -17.11 21.01 -8.68
C SER A 302 -15.78 21.61 -8.22
N VAL A 303 -15.65 21.99 -6.95
CA VAL A 303 -14.42 22.56 -6.37
C VAL A 303 -13.79 21.63 -5.31
N TRP A 304 -14.12 20.34 -5.36
CA TRP A 304 -13.73 19.37 -4.34
C TRP A 304 -12.21 19.26 -4.13
N TRP A 305 -11.42 19.31 -5.21
CA TRP A 305 -9.98 19.09 -5.17
C TRP A 305 -9.28 20.19 -4.41
N THR A 306 -9.57 21.46 -4.74
CA THR A 306 -8.89 22.60 -4.13
C THR A 306 -9.56 23.10 -2.85
N GLN A 307 -10.86 22.89 -2.66
CA GLN A 307 -11.63 23.43 -1.52
C GLN A 307 -12.02 22.40 -0.47
N THR A 308 -11.78 21.11 -0.72
CA THR A 308 -12.10 20.05 0.25
C THR A 308 -10.90 19.14 0.52
N LEU A 309 -10.29 18.54 -0.52
CA LEU A 309 -9.16 17.63 -0.34
C LEU A 309 -7.87 18.38 0.03
N MET A 310 -7.41 19.31 -0.82
CA MET A 310 -6.14 20.01 -0.66
C MET A 310 -5.97 20.67 0.74
N PRO A 311 -6.94 21.42 1.28
CA PRO A 311 -6.79 22.09 2.57
C PRO A 311 -6.56 21.14 3.76
N VAL A 312 -6.94 19.87 3.62
CA VAL A 312 -6.68 18.85 4.64
C VAL A 312 -5.28 18.27 4.44
N ILE A 313 -4.98 17.75 3.26
CA ILE A 313 -3.75 16.98 3.03
C ILE A 313 -2.49 17.83 3.03
N GLU A 314 -2.57 19.11 2.65
CA GLU A 314 -1.40 20.02 2.59
C GLU A 314 -0.73 20.29 3.95
N LYS A 315 -1.43 19.99 5.05
CA LYS A 315 -0.96 20.16 6.42
C LYS A 315 0.02 19.07 6.86
N TYR A 316 0.07 17.96 6.12
CA TYR A 316 0.74 16.73 6.56
C TYR A 316 1.82 16.27 5.58
N PRO A 317 2.88 15.60 6.05
CA PRO A 317 3.98 15.13 5.22
C PRO A 317 3.64 13.81 4.53
N ILE A 318 2.53 13.77 3.79
CA ILE A 318 2.14 12.59 3.00
C ILE A 318 2.99 12.47 1.75
N SER A 319 3.34 11.26 1.35
CA SER A 319 4.10 11.02 0.12
C SER A 319 3.21 10.93 -1.10
N TYR A 320 1.98 10.46 -0.94
CA TYR A 320 0.98 10.43 -1.99
C TYR A 320 -0.45 10.45 -1.43
N VAL A 321 -1.39 10.82 -2.31
CA VAL A 321 -2.84 10.67 -2.14
C VAL A 321 -3.39 9.95 -3.36
N LEU A 322 -4.18 8.89 -3.15
CA LEU A 322 -4.72 8.08 -4.24
C LEU A 322 -6.23 8.06 -4.21
N VAL A 323 -6.87 8.32 -5.35
CA VAL A 323 -8.33 8.16 -5.52
C VAL A 323 -8.68 6.84 -6.19
N TRP A 324 -9.87 6.33 -5.88
CA TRP A 324 -10.36 5.06 -6.41
C TRP A 324 -10.73 5.13 -7.90
N ARG A 325 -11.09 3.97 -8.47
CA ARG A 325 -11.21 3.77 -9.93
C ARG A 325 -12.36 4.54 -10.58
N ASN A 326 -12.24 4.76 -11.89
CA ASN A 326 -13.34 5.19 -12.75
C ASN A 326 -14.01 4.01 -13.45
N ALA A 327 -15.07 3.46 -12.88
CA ALA A 327 -15.67 2.21 -13.33
C ALA A 327 -16.41 2.33 -14.67
N ARG A 328 -15.92 1.65 -15.72
CA ARG A 328 -16.64 1.61 -17.01
C ARG A 328 -17.95 0.83 -16.95
N GLU A 329 -18.07 -0.10 -16.01
CA GLU A 329 -19.18 -1.04 -15.90
C GLU A 329 -20.24 -0.66 -14.86
N ARG A 330 -19.98 0.38 -14.07
CA ARG A 330 -20.89 0.88 -13.03
C ARG A 330 -21.11 2.37 -13.22
N GLU A 331 -22.34 2.72 -13.60
CA GLU A 331 -22.75 4.12 -13.68
C GLU A 331 -22.53 4.80 -12.32
N ASN A 332 -22.02 6.03 -12.34
CA ASN A 332 -21.80 6.84 -11.14
C ASN A 332 -20.76 6.31 -10.14
N HIS A 333 -19.92 5.34 -10.50
CA HIS A 333 -18.82 4.88 -9.64
C HIS A 333 -17.47 5.35 -10.18
N TYR A 334 -17.09 6.59 -9.86
CA TYR A 334 -15.84 7.21 -10.29
C TYR A 334 -15.36 8.27 -9.30
N TYR A 335 -14.04 8.47 -9.24
CA TYR A 335 -13.39 9.32 -8.23
C TYR A 335 -12.30 10.24 -8.80
N ALA A 336 -11.90 10.06 -10.07
CA ALA A 336 -11.15 11.04 -10.86
C ALA A 336 -12.05 11.66 -11.94
N PRO A 337 -11.84 12.94 -12.34
CA PRO A 337 -12.64 13.52 -13.40
C PRO A 337 -12.25 12.94 -14.76
N TYR A 338 -13.15 13.11 -15.73
CA TYR A 338 -12.95 12.82 -17.14
C TYR A 338 -13.29 14.07 -17.97
N PRO A 339 -12.95 14.16 -19.27
CA PRO A 339 -13.25 15.33 -20.08
C PRO A 339 -14.73 15.71 -20.05
N GLY A 340 -15.02 16.96 -19.67
CA GLY A 340 -16.39 17.48 -19.51
C GLY A 340 -17.01 17.26 -18.13
N HIS A 341 -16.34 16.57 -17.20
CA HIS A 341 -16.81 16.43 -15.83
C HIS A 341 -16.83 17.79 -15.10
N PRO A 342 -17.86 18.12 -14.30
CA PRO A 342 -17.96 19.43 -13.62
C PRO A 342 -16.77 19.82 -12.72
N SER A 343 -16.03 18.84 -12.18
CA SER A 343 -14.83 19.08 -11.36
C SER A 343 -13.51 19.12 -12.14
N ALA A 344 -13.53 19.00 -13.48
CA ALA A 344 -12.32 18.93 -14.31
C ALA A 344 -11.46 20.21 -14.24
N ASP A 345 -12.09 21.39 -14.26
CA ASP A 345 -11.37 22.67 -14.16
C ASP A 345 -10.69 22.82 -12.79
N ASP A 346 -11.34 22.40 -11.72
CA ASP A 346 -10.75 22.41 -10.37
C ASP A 346 -9.64 21.38 -10.22
N PHE A 347 -9.78 20.21 -10.83
CA PHE A 347 -8.70 19.23 -10.90
C PHE A 347 -7.50 19.76 -11.69
N LEU A 348 -7.70 20.56 -12.74
CA LEU A 348 -6.60 21.22 -13.45
C LEU A 348 -5.90 22.26 -12.55
N ASN A 349 -6.64 22.96 -11.68
CA ASN A 349 -6.03 23.83 -10.66
C ASN A 349 -5.22 23.02 -9.64
N PHE A 350 -5.75 21.88 -9.19
CA PHE A 350 -5.04 20.94 -8.32
C PHE A 350 -3.76 20.42 -8.98
N TYR A 351 -3.82 19.98 -10.24
CA TYR A 351 -2.67 19.56 -11.05
C TYR A 351 -1.60 20.64 -11.20
N ASN A 352 -2.00 21.91 -11.40
CA ASN A 352 -1.05 23.01 -11.56
C ASN A 352 -0.48 23.52 -10.23
N ASP A 353 -0.93 23.00 -9.08
CA ASP A 353 -0.35 23.34 -7.79
C ASP A 353 1.04 22.69 -7.65
N SER A 354 2.06 23.50 -7.37
CA SER A 354 3.46 23.08 -7.21
C SER A 354 3.71 21.97 -6.18
N ARG A 355 2.75 21.71 -5.30
CA ARG A 355 2.79 20.66 -4.29
C ARG A 355 2.36 19.29 -4.85
N THR A 356 1.60 19.26 -5.93
CA THR A 356 1.18 18.01 -6.54
C THR A 356 2.21 17.52 -7.55
N LEU A 357 2.46 16.21 -7.56
CA LEU A 357 3.37 15.56 -8.50
C LEU A 357 2.60 14.57 -9.36
N PHE A 358 2.79 14.67 -10.67
CA PHE A 358 2.29 13.75 -11.68
C PHE A 358 3.46 13.04 -12.37
N ALA A 359 3.18 12.10 -13.28
CA ALA A 359 4.23 11.24 -13.86
C ALA A 359 5.34 12.04 -14.56
N GLY A 360 5.01 13.17 -15.19
CA GLY A 360 5.99 14.08 -15.81
C GLY A 360 7.01 14.65 -14.84
N ASP A 361 6.63 14.87 -13.58
CA ASP A 361 7.48 15.46 -12.54
C ASP A 361 8.45 14.45 -11.93
N MET A 362 8.08 13.17 -11.93
CA MET A 362 8.80 12.10 -11.23
C MET A 362 10.24 11.87 -11.74
N LYS A 363 10.56 12.34 -12.94
CA LYS A 363 11.92 12.33 -13.50
C LYS A 363 12.88 13.27 -12.77
N ASN A 364 12.34 14.30 -12.11
CA ASN A 364 13.12 15.33 -11.41
C ASN A 364 13.18 15.10 -9.89
N VAL A 365 12.40 14.15 -9.37
CA VAL A 365 12.42 13.75 -7.96
C VAL A 365 13.68 12.92 -7.72
N LYS A 366 14.61 13.51 -6.95
CA LYS A 366 15.91 12.91 -6.61
C LYS A 366 15.79 11.90 -5.49
#